data_AF-A0A0L6CH87-F1
#
_entry.id   AF-A0A0L6CH87-F1
#
_cell.length_a   1.000
_cell.length_b   1.000
_cell.length_c   1.000
_cell.angle_alpha   90.00
_cell.angle_beta   90.00
_cell.angle_gamma   90.00
#
_symmetry.space_group_name_H-M   'P 1'
#
loop_
_entity.id
_entity.type
_entity.pdbx_description
1 polymer ?
#
loop_
_entity_poly.entity_id
_entity_poly.type
_entity_poly.pdbx_seq_one_letter_code
_entity_poly.pdbx_strand_id
1 'polypeptide(L)'
;MTMRVAHLAIYPEKGAPGVDLSTVTVEADGLTGDRRKKAAVHLVTLADVDTDDPPRANVVLDPAGEELVALVGQDLRLGSVTLRVTTMPSGCPGVYAEVVEPGQVSVGDDVEAV
;
A
#
# COMPACT_ATOMS: atom_id res chain seq x y z
N MET A 1 9.08 14.04 10.64
CA MET A 1 9.20 13.75 9.19
C MET A 1 7.89 13.08 8.80
N THR A 2 7.33 13.36 7.61
CA THR A 2 6.09 12.75 7.14
C THR A 2 6.40 11.63 6.16
N MET A 3 5.65 10.54 6.24
CA MET A 3 5.77 9.40 5.33
C MET A 3 5.11 9.74 3.99
N ARG A 4 5.62 9.20 2.88
CA ARG A 4 5.12 9.52 1.52
C ARG A 4 4.94 8.29 0.66
N VAL A 5 4.05 8.37 -0.32
CA VAL A 5 3.91 7.35 -1.36
C VAL A 5 5.10 7.40 -2.31
N ALA A 6 5.95 6.38 -2.26
CA ALA A 6 7.14 6.27 -3.11
C ALA A 6 6.85 5.55 -4.43
N HIS A 7 5.96 4.55 -4.40
CA HIS A 7 5.66 3.73 -5.57
C HIS A 7 4.26 3.12 -5.47
N LEU A 8 3.61 2.94 -6.63
CA LEU A 8 2.30 2.30 -6.78
C LEU A 8 2.37 1.23 -7.87
N ALA A 9 1.80 0.06 -7.58
CA ALA A 9 1.71 -1.03 -8.54
C ALA A 9 0.40 -1.82 -8.41
N ILE A 10 -0.05 -2.36 -9.52
CA ILE A 10 -1.12 -3.37 -9.57
C ILE A 10 -0.59 -4.70 -10.13
N TYR A 11 -1.25 -5.79 -9.79
CA TYR A 11 -0.92 -7.15 -10.21
C TYR A 11 -2.17 -7.83 -10.78
N PRO A 12 -2.57 -7.48 -12.02
CA PRO A 12 -3.84 -7.93 -12.60
C PRO A 12 -3.92 -9.46 -12.74
N GLU A 13 -2.78 -10.12 -12.94
CA GLU A 13 -2.69 -11.56 -13.17
C GLU A 13 -1.79 -12.26 -12.14
N LYS A 14 -2.12 -13.52 -11.85
CA LYS A 14 -1.33 -14.35 -10.93
C LYS A 14 -0.01 -14.75 -11.58
N GLY A 15 1.09 -14.49 -10.88
CA GLY A 15 2.44 -14.83 -11.37
C GLY A 15 3.00 -13.85 -12.38
N ALA A 16 2.18 -12.98 -12.98
CA ALA A 16 2.65 -11.93 -13.88
C ALA A 16 3.41 -10.83 -13.10
N PRO A 17 4.31 -10.09 -13.79
CA PRO A 17 4.92 -8.87 -13.26
C PRO A 17 3.89 -7.82 -12.81
N GLY A 18 4.31 -6.92 -11.93
CA GLY A 18 3.53 -5.74 -11.57
C GLY A 18 3.44 -4.74 -12.71
N VAL A 19 2.41 -3.91 -12.68
CA VAL A 19 2.26 -2.74 -13.55
C VAL A 19 2.38 -1.50 -12.68
N ASP A 20 3.44 -0.73 -12.92
CA ASP A 20 3.73 0.50 -12.20
C ASP A 20 2.76 1.61 -12.62
N LEU A 21 2.32 2.40 -11.65
CA LEU A 21 1.38 3.49 -11.85
C LEU A 21 1.91 4.76 -11.18
N SER A 22 1.60 5.92 -11.78
CA SER A 22 1.80 7.21 -11.12
C SER A 22 0.61 7.59 -10.22
N THR A 23 -0.58 7.10 -10.55
CA THR A 23 -1.85 7.39 -9.89
C THR A 23 -2.80 6.20 -10.07
N VAL A 24 -3.60 5.89 -9.06
CA VAL A 24 -4.59 4.80 -9.11
C VAL A 24 -5.84 5.13 -8.30
N THR A 25 -6.99 4.67 -8.79
CA THR A 25 -8.25 4.69 -8.03
C THR A 25 -8.27 3.49 -7.08
N VAL A 26 -8.60 3.74 -5.82
CA VAL A 26 -8.80 2.73 -4.79
C VAL A 26 -10.29 2.61 -4.52
N GLU A 27 -10.84 1.43 -4.78
CA GLU A 27 -12.23 1.05 -4.56
C GLU A 27 -12.36 0.33 -3.21
N ALA A 28 -13.59 0.06 -2.76
CA ALA A 28 -13.85 -0.53 -1.44
C ALA A 28 -13.14 -1.89 -1.21
N ASP A 29 -12.83 -2.63 -2.27
CA ASP A 29 -12.21 -3.96 -2.22
C ASP A 29 -10.81 -4.02 -2.83
N GLY A 30 -10.21 -2.87 -3.21
CA GLY A 30 -8.83 -2.77 -3.67
C GLY A 30 -8.61 -1.77 -4.81
N LEU A 31 -7.41 -1.78 -5.39
CA LEU A 31 -7.03 -0.88 -6.48
C LEU A 31 -7.75 -1.26 -7.78
N THR A 32 -8.28 -0.28 -8.53
CA THR A 32 -8.90 -0.52 -9.83
C THR A 32 -7.90 -1.22 -10.77
N GLY A 33 -8.31 -2.35 -11.34
CA GLY A 33 -7.47 -3.16 -12.23
C GLY A 33 -6.53 -4.14 -11.51
N ASP A 34 -6.40 -4.08 -10.19
CA ASP A 34 -5.66 -5.10 -9.43
C ASP A 34 -6.49 -6.36 -9.21
N ARG A 35 -5.82 -7.51 -9.19
CA ARG A 35 -6.47 -8.77 -8.85
C ARG A 35 -6.86 -8.78 -7.39
N ARG A 36 -8.14 -9.01 -7.09
CA ARG A 36 -8.62 -9.18 -5.72
C ARG A 36 -7.90 -10.34 -5.02
N LYS A 37 -7.44 -10.08 -3.80
CA LYS A 37 -6.76 -11.03 -2.92
C LYS A 37 -7.47 -11.02 -1.55
N LYS A 38 -6.82 -11.63 -0.55
CA LYS A 38 -7.34 -11.70 0.83
C LYS A 38 -7.46 -10.32 1.50
N ALA A 39 -6.65 -9.34 1.09
CA ALA A 39 -6.68 -7.96 1.56
C ALA A 39 -6.83 -7.01 0.37
N ALA A 40 -7.43 -5.84 0.61
CA ALA A 40 -7.69 -4.83 -0.41
C ALA A 40 -6.41 -4.11 -0.86
N VAL A 41 -5.51 -3.80 0.10
CA VAL A 41 -4.25 -3.10 -0.17
C VAL A 41 -3.11 -3.75 0.64
N HIS A 42 -1.95 -3.93 0.01
CA HIS A 42 -0.69 -4.29 0.67
C HIS A 42 0.28 -3.10 0.66
N LEU A 43 0.69 -2.67 1.85
CA LEU A 43 1.60 -1.56 2.10
C LEU A 43 2.96 -2.12 2.55
N VAL A 44 4.05 -1.63 1.99
CA VAL A 44 5.43 -1.91 2.44
C VAL A 44 6.22 -0.61 2.51
N THR A 45 7.37 -0.61 3.18
CA THR A 45 8.30 0.53 3.14
C THR A 45 9.38 0.32 2.09
N LEU A 46 10.08 1.38 1.68
CA LEU A 46 11.29 1.26 0.85
C LEU A 46 12.37 0.37 1.50
N ALA A 47 12.44 0.34 2.83
CA ALA A 47 13.39 -0.51 3.55
C ALA A 47 13.06 -2.01 3.42
N ASP A 48 11.82 -2.35 3.08
CA ASP A 48 11.34 -3.73 2.86
C ASP A 48 11.53 -4.20 1.40
N VAL A 49 11.95 -3.31 0.49
CA VAL A 49 12.11 -3.64 -0.92
C VAL A 49 13.47 -4.31 -1.14
N ASP A 50 13.44 -5.63 -1.30
CA ASP A 50 14.59 -6.40 -1.80
C ASP A 50 14.73 -6.18 -3.32
N THR A 51 15.94 -5.88 -3.80
CA THR A 51 16.20 -5.67 -5.23
C THR A 51 16.14 -6.97 -6.04
N ASP A 52 16.42 -8.12 -5.42
CA ASP A 52 16.45 -9.41 -6.09
C ASP A 52 15.07 -10.10 -6.07
N ASP A 53 14.26 -9.86 -5.02
CA ASP A 53 12.89 -10.37 -4.90
C ASP A 53 11.94 -9.30 -4.33
N PRO A 54 11.58 -8.28 -5.14
CA PRO A 54 10.77 -7.18 -4.65
C PRO A 54 9.38 -7.64 -4.21
N PRO A 55 8.88 -7.17 -3.06
CA PRO A 55 7.58 -7.56 -2.56
C PRO A 55 6.49 -7.13 -3.53
N ARG A 56 5.51 -8.01 -3.76
CA ARG A 56 4.36 -7.74 -4.63
C ARG A 56 3.29 -6.89 -3.94
N ALA A 57 3.71 -5.76 -3.39
CA ALA A 57 2.90 -4.80 -2.67
C ALA A 57 2.28 -3.76 -3.61
N ASN A 58 1.09 -3.26 -3.26
CA ASN A 58 0.39 -2.26 -4.05
C ASN A 58 0.97 -0.87 -3.87
N VAL A 59 1.43 -0.58 -2.66
CA VAL A 59 1.88 0.74 -2.25
C VAL A 59 3.19 0.58 -1.49
N VAL A 60 4.23 1.26 -1.96
CA VAL A 60 5.51 1.38 -1.25
C VAL A 60 5.60 2.79 -0.69
N LEU A 61 5.95 2.87 0.58
CA LEU A 61 6.00 4.10 1.34
C LEU A 61 7.46 4.44 1.65
N ASP A 62 7.86 5.69 1.52
CA ASP A 62 9.14 6.20 2.00
C ASP A 62 8.97 6.55 3.50
N PRO A 63 9.49 5.71 4.41
CA PRO A 63 9.19 5.83 5.82
C PRO A 63 9.91 7.04 6.43
N ALA A 64 9.18 7.79 7.24
CA ALA A 64 9.73 8.88 8.04
C ALA A 64 10.40 8.43 9.34
N GLY A 65 10.73 7.14 9.47
CA GLY A 65 11.25 6.51 10.69
C GLY A 65 10.24 5.70 11.49
N GLU A 66 9.01 5.52 10.99
CA GLU A 66 8.00 4.64 11.60
C GLU A 66 7.99 3.25 10.96
N GLU A 67 7.85 2.21 11.77
CA GLU A 67 7.60 0.85 11.31
C GLU A 67 6.10 0.67 11.01
N LEU A 68 5.76 0.21 9.81
CA LEU A 68 4.35 0.00 9.40
C LEU A 68 3.57 -0.90 10.37
N VAL A 69 4.24 -1.86 10.99
CA VAL A 69 3.64 -2.78 11.95
C VAL A 69 3.11 -2.03 13.20
N ALA A 70 3.74 -0.92 13.58
CA ALA A 70 3.28 -0.08 14.69
C ALA A 70 1.98 0.67 14.38
N LEU A 71 1.60 0.76 13.10
CA LEU A 71 0.38 1.42 12.64
C LEU A 71 -0.83 0.46 12.58
N VAL A 72 -0.66 -0.81 12.92
CA VAL A 72 -1.77 -1.78 12.95
C VAL A 72 -2.89 -1.29 13.89
N GLY A 73 -4.11 -1.24 13.36
CA GLY A 73 -5.30 -0.72 14.02
C GLY A 73 -5.56 0.77 13.80
N GLN A 74 -4.64 1.49 13.16
CA GLN A 74 -4.79 2.92 12.83
C GLN A 74 -5.33 3.13 11.42
N ASP A 75 -5.89 4.31 11.19
CA ASP A 75 -6.31 4.77 9.87
C ASP A 75 -5.26 5.72 9.29
N LEU A 76 -4.90 5.49 8.03
CA LEU A 76 -3.96 6.28 7.28
C LEU A 76 -4.68 6.93 6.11
N ARG A 77 -4.45 8.22 5.90
CA ARG A 77 -4.89 8.94 4.72
C ARG A 77 -3.76 9.06 3.71
N LEU A 78 -4.03 8.66 2.47
CA LEU A 78 -3.13 8.74 1.33
C LEU A 78 -3.88 9.40 0.17
N GLY A 79 -3.48 10.63 -0.18
CA GLY A 79 -4.23 11.42 -1.16
C GLY A 79 -5.67 11.67 -0.70
N SER A 80 -6.64 11.09 -1.40
CA SER A 80 -8.07 11.13 -1.03
C SER A 80 -8.63 9.81 -0.48
N VAL A 81 -7.77 8.82 -0.24
CA VAL A 81 -8.14 7.49 0.26
C VAL A 81 -7.86 7.41 1.75
N THR A 82 -8.79 6.80 2.50
CA THR A 82 -8.57 6.42 3.90
C THR A 82 -8.47 4.91 4.01
N LEU A 83 -7.36 4.41 4.56
CA LEU A 83 -7.05 2.99 4.72
C LEU A 83 -6.91 2.63 6.20
N ARG A 84 -7.56 1.55 6.64
CA ARG A 84 -7.34 0.98 7.98
C ARG A 84 -6.27 -0.10 7.89
N VAL A 85 -5.17 0.06 8.61
CA VAL A 85 -4.12 -0.96 8.69
C VAL A 85 -4.63 -2.11 9.58
N THR A 86 -4.64 -3.33 9.06
CA THR A 86 -5.30 -4.46 9.74
C THR A 86 -4.32 -5.46 10.32
N THR A 87 -3.37 -5.95 9.54
CA THR A 87 -2.49 -7.04 10.00
C THR A 87 -1.19 -7.12 9.21
N MET A 88 -0.17 -7.74 9.81
CA MET A 88 1.07 -8.08 9.14
C MET A 88 0.91 -9.42 8.39
N PRO A 89 1.38 -9.54 7.13
CA PRO A 89 1.39 -10.81 6.42
C PRO A 89 2.28 -11.85 7.11
N SER A 90 1.87 -13.12 7.12
CA SER A 90 2.74 -14.22 7.53
C SER A 90 3.71 -14.56 6.39
N GLY A 91 4.95 -14.05 6.46
CA GLY A 91 6.02 -14.41 5.52
C GLY A 91 6.29 -13.41 4.38
N CYS A 92 5.68 -12.22 4.43
CA CYS A 92 6.05 -11.09 3.58
C CYS A 92 6.12 -9.83 4.43
N PRO A 93 7.00 -8.87 4.10
CA PRO A 93 7.11 -7.62 4.87
C PRO A 93 5.88 -6.72 4.71
N GLY A 94 5.83 -5.68 5.53
CA GLY A 94 4.78 -4.66 5.51
C GLY A 94 3.49 -5.08 6.19
N VAL A 95 2.38 -4.47 5.78
CA VAL A 95 1.05 -4.63 6.38
C VAL A 95 -0.05 -4.66 5.32
N TYR A 96 -1.12 -5.37 5.63
CA TYR A 96 -2.37 -5.29 4.90
C TYR A 96 -3.23 -4.15 5.43
N ALA A 97 -4.01 -3.56 4.53
CA ALA A 97 -5.00 -2.57 4.86
C ALA A 97 -6.33 -2.83 4.14
N GLU A 98 -7.40 -2.40 4.78
CA GLU A 98 -8.75 -2.35 4.24
C GLU A 98 -9.09 -0.91 3.87
N VAL A 99 -9.99 -0.73 2.90
CA VAL A 99 -10.39 0.59 2.43
C VAL A 99 -11.57 1.07 3.28
N VAL A 100 -11.36 2.17 4.01
CA VAL A 100 -12.42 2.83 4.80
C VAL A 100 -13.18 3.81 3.91
N GLU A 101 -12.44 4.63 3.17
CA GLU A 101 -13.00 5.60 2.22
C GLU A 101 -12.31 5.45 0.86
N PRO A 102 -13.06 5.04 -0.19
CA PRO A 102 -12.54 4.98 -1.55
C PRO A 102 -12.14 6.36 -2.10
N GLY A 103 -11.18 6.37 -3.02
CA GLY A 103 -10.65 7.61 -3.58
C GLY A 103 -9.54 7.37 -4.58
N GLN A 104 -8.63 8.33 -4.67
CA GLN A 104 -7.45 8.28 -5.53
C GLN A 104 -6.19 8.58 -4.73
N VAL A 105 -5.13 7.84 -5.06
CA VAL A 105 -3.77 8.01 -4.54
C VAL A 105 -2.78 8.16 -5.69
N SER A 106 -1.78 9.01 -5.50
CA SER A 106 -0.69 9.26 -6.43
C SER A 106 0.67 9.08 -5.76
N VAL A 107 1.68 8.74 -6.56
CA VAL A 107 3.08 8.81 -6.12
C VAL A 107 3.41 10.24 -5.71
N GLY A 108 4.04 10.38 -4.55
CA GLY A 108 4.39 11.66 -3.94
C GLY A 108 3.40 12.18 -2.89
N ASP A 109 2.22 11.58 -2.77
CA ASP A 109 1.23 11.93 -1.75
C ASP A 109 1.82 11.74 -0.35
N ASP A 110 1.56 12.70 0.54
CA ASP A 110 1.85 12.57 1.97
C ASP A 110 0.92 11.53 2.61
N VAL A 111 1.44 10.83 3.61
CA VAL A 111 0.71 9.86 4.43
C VAL A 111 0.61 10.39 5.86
N GLU A 112 -0.61 10.42 6.37
CA GLU A 112 -0.91 10.92 7.72
C GLU A 112 -1.89 9.99 8.44
N ALA A 113 -1.74 9.88 9.75
CA ALA A 113 -2.71 9.19 10.59
C ALA A 113 -3.95 10.07 10.81
N VAL A 114 -5.14 9.45 10.81
CA VAL A 114 -6.46 10.12 10.96
C VAL A 114 -7.27 9.55 12.11
#